data_AF-A0A9E3K6Q5-F1
#
_entry.id   AF-A0A9E3K6Q5-F1
#
_cell.length_a   1.000
_cell.length_b   1.000
_cell.length_c   1.000
_cell.angle_alpha   90.00
_cell.angle_beta   90.00
_cell.angle_gamma   90.00
#
_symmetry.space_group_name_H-M   'P 1'
#
loop_
_entity.id
_entity.type
_entity.pdbx_description
1 polymer ?
#
loop_
_entity_poly.entity_id
_entity_poly.type
_entity_poly.pdbx_seq_one_letter_code
_entity_poly.pdbx_strand_id
1 'polypeptide(L)'
;MFRTMYMTMALGAGLGCMAPANAEGMNGVPPAKQALVQRVLDKMGLESVGLQMLQTPVADMLRQSRVVVQSRVPADKQEATMKDITAEATKFVEQEAPALRTSTHAIVQSSVAPLLAQKFSEDELKQLAGILESPVLAKFETIVPEMKRAVGESVAREQGAQIQPKMTELQNRVGLKLRAAVGQ
;
A
#
# COMPACT_ATOMS: atom_id res chain seq x y z
N MET A 1 23.00 -47.34 42.67
CA MET A 1 23.51 -48.55 41.99
C MET A 1 23.63 -48.24 40.52
N PHE A 2 24.85 -48.35 39.99
CA PHE A 2 25.27 -48.34 38.56
C PHE A 2 24.98 -47.09 37.70
N ARG A 3 25.85 -46.68 36.78
CA ARG A 3 27.32 -46.55 36.69
C ARG A 3 27.55 -45.64 35.47
N THR A 4 28.46 -44.68 35.61
CA THR A 4 29.25 -43.96 34.61
C THR A 4 29.26 -44.52 33.17
N MET A 5 29.03 -43.66 32.16
CA MET A 5 29.84 -43.63 30.94
C MET A 5 29.79 -42.25 30.26
N TYR A 6 30.91 -41.54 30.37
CA TYR A 6 31.26 -40.38 29.54
C TYR A 6 31.40 -40.82 28.08
N MET A 7 30.83 -40.06 27.14
CA MET A 7 31.22 -40.10 25.73
C MET A 7 31.32 -38.67 25.21
N THR A 8 32.52 -38.13 25.34
CA THR A 8 33.03 -36.96 24.65
C THR A 8 33.00 -37.23 23.14
N MET A 9 32.31 -36.40 22.34
CA MET A 9 32.56 -36.32 20.91
C MET A 9 32.64 -34.86 20.49
N ALA A 10 33.74 -34.56 19.83
CA ALA A 10 34.22 -33.23 19.50
C ALA A 10 33.58 -32.67 18.22
N LEU A 11 33.65 -31.35 18.12
CA LEU A 11 33.93 -30.56 16.92
C LEU A 11 33.08 -30.80 15.65
N GLY A 12 32.24 -29.81 15.38
CA GLY A 12 31.72 -29.51 14.05
C GLY A 12 31.32 -28.04 13.99
N ALA A 13 32.30 -27.13 13.99
CA ALA A 13 32.08 -25.74 13.65
C ALA A 13 31.73 -25.65 12.15
N GLY A 14 30.46 -25.90 11.84
CA GLY A 14 29.89 -25.60 10.54
C GLY A 14 29.78 -24.09 10.40
N LEU A 15 30.73 -23.48 9.68
CA LEU A 15 30.50 -22.23 8.97
C LEU A 15 29.33 -22.44 8.00
N GLY A 16 28.11 -22.27 8.51
CA GLY A 16 26.95 -22.06 7.67
C GLY A 16 27.15 -20.73 6.97
N CYS A 17 27.47 -20.77 5.68
CA CYS A 17 27.30 -19.61 4.82
C CYS A 17 25.86 -19.11 5.01
N MET A 18 25.68 -17.94 5.60
CA MET A 18 24.47 -17.15 5.42
C MET A 18 24.42 -16.80 3.93
N ALA A 19 23.81 -17.66 3.13
CA ALA A 19 23.36 -17.30 1.80
C ALA A 19 22.35 -16.16 1.96
N PRO A 20 22.43 -15.07 1.18
CA PRO A 20 21.41 -14.04 1.21
C PRO A 20 20.08 -14.68 0.83
N ALA A 21 19.06 -14.49 1.68
CA ALA A 21 17.71 -15.03 1.56
C ALA A 21 16.90 -14.47 0.36
N ASN A 22 17.57 -14.03 -0.71
CA ASN A 22 16.96 -13.41 -1.88
C ASN A 22 16.72 -14.38 -3.05
N ALA A 23 17.06 -15.68 -2.92
CA ALA A 23 17.28 -16.53 -4.09
C ALA A 23 16.36 -17.74 -4.25
N GLU A 24 15.42 -18.03 -3.35
CA GLU A 24 14.66 -19.29 -3.45
C GLU A 24 13.72 -19.38 -4.68
N GLY A 25 13.36 -18.24 -5.30
CA GLY A 25 12.53 -18.20 -6.51
C GLY A 25 13.26 -17.90 -7.83
N MET A 26 14.52 -17.45 -7.79
CA MET A 26 15.26 -16.97 -8.97
C MET A 26 16.43 -17.88 -9.35
N ASN A 27 16.48 -19.10 -8.79
CA ASN A 27 17.44 -20.13 -9.14
C ASN A 27 17.40 -20.42 -10.66
N GLY A 28 18.55 -20.30 -11.32
CA GLY A 28 18.68 -20.47 -12.79
C GLY A 28 18.46 -19.20 -13.62
N VAL A 29 18.05 -18.08 -13.01
CA VAL A 29 18.01 -16.78 -13.68
C VAL A 29 19.42 -16.17 -13.69
N PRO A 30 19.95 -15.70 -14.84
CA PRO A 30 21.27 -15.07 -14.89
C PRO A 30 21.38 -13.85 -13.96
N PRO A 31 22.53 -13.62 -13.27
CA PRO A 31 22.67 -12.53 -12.30
C PRO A 31 22.34 -11.13 -12.84
N ALA A 32 22.67 -10.86 -14.10
CA ALA A 32 22.34 -9.58 -14.75
C ALA A 32 20.83 -9.35 -14.83
N LYS A 33 20.09 -10.38 -15.24
CA LYS A 33 18.63 -10.36 -15.27
C LYS A 33 18.02 -10.25 -13.87
N GLN A 34 18.62 -10.90 -12.87
CA GLN A 34 18.17 -10.77 -11.47
C GLN A 34 18.27 -9.32 -10.97
N ALA A 35 19.39 -8.65 -11.25
CA ALA A 35 19.58 -7.25 -10.87
C ALA A 35 18.56 -6.32 -11.53
N LEU A 36 18.20 -6.56 -12.79
CA LEU A 36 17.16 -5.78 -13.47
C LEU A 36 15.77 -6.00 -12.88
N VAL A 37 15.42 -7.24 -12.51
CA VAL A 37 14.18 -7.53 -11.78
C VAL A 37 14.13 -6.73 -10.48
N GLN A 38 15.22 -6.72 -9.70
CA GLN A 38 15.25 -5.99 -8.44
C GLN A 38 15.06 -4.48 -8.65
N ARG A 39 15.71 -3.90 -9.67
CA ARG A 39 15.52 -2.47 -10.00
C ARG A 39 14.08 -2.13 -10.37
N VAL A 40 13.38 -3.01 -11.07
CA VAL A 40 11.95 -2.82 -11.38
C VAL A 40 11.12 -2.90 -10.10
N LEU A 41 11.35 -3.91 -9.26
CA LEU A 41 10.63 -4.10 -8.00
C LEU A 41 10.77 -2.89 -7.06
N ASP A 42 11.99 -2.35 -6.93
CA ASP A 42 12.28 -1.18 -6.09
C ASP A 42 11.45 0.05 -6.49
N LYS A 43 10.98 0.12 -7.74
CA LYS A 43 10.14 1.22 -8.25
C LYS A 43 8.65 0.96 -8.19
N MET A 44 8.22 -0.31 -8.08
CA MET A 44 6.80 -0.65 -8.03
C MET A 44 6.14 -0.32 -6.69
N GLY A 45 6.91 -0.20 -5.61
CA GLY A 45 6.40 0.16 -4.27
C GLY A 45 5.43 -0.88 -3.69
N LEU A 46 5.64 -2.16 -4.00
CA LEU A 46 4.75 -3.26 -3.61
C LEU A 46 4.71 -3.49 -2.09
N GLU A 47 5.71 -3.01 -1.35
CA GLU A 47 5.76 -3.01 0.11
C GLU A 47 4.57 -2.28 0.72
N SER A 48 4.03 -1.28 0.02
CA SER A 48 2.85 -0.53 0.47
C SER A 48 1.58 -1.38 0.49
N VAL A 49 1.48 -2.44 -0.32
CA VAL A 49 0.30 -3.32 -0.40
C VAL A 49 0.05 -4.02 0.92
N GLY A 50 1.12 -4.53 1.55
CA GLY A 50 1.03 -5.11 2.89
C GLY A 50 0.47 -4.12 3.89
N LEU A 51 1.04 -2.91 3.94
CA LEU A 51 0.57 -1.88 4.87
C LEU A 51 -0.88 -1.47 4.61
N GLN A 52 -1.33 -1.43 3.36
CA GLN A 52 -2.73 -1.11 3.01
C GLN A 52 -3.71 -2.16 3.52
N MET A 53 -3.31 -3.45 3.56
CA MET A 53 -4.11 -4.52 4.17
C MET A 53 -4.45 -4.22 5.64
N LEU A 54 -3.52 -3.58 6.35
CA LEU A 54 -3.69 -3.19 7.76
C LEU A 54 -4.39 -1.83 7.91
N GLN A 55 -4.00 -0.83 7.11
CA GLN A 55 -4.48 0.54 7.26
C GLN A 55 -5.96 0.71 6.86
N THR A 56 -6.42 -0.04 5.86
CA THR A 56 -7.81 0.06 5.37
C THR A 56 -8.83 -0.28 6.47
N PRO A 57 -8.78 -1.46 7.11
CA PRO A 57 -9.73 -1.79 8.18
C PRO A 57 -9.59 -0.89 9.40
N VAL A 58 -8.38 -0.40 9.71
CA VAL A 58 -8.17 0.57 10.80
C VAL A 58 -8.85 1.91 10.50
N ALA A 59 -8.74 2.41 9.27
CA ALA A 59 -9.42 3.64 8.85
C ALA A 59 -10.94 3.49 8.91
N ASP A 60 -11.47 2.33 8.50
CA ASP A 60 -12.90 2.04 8.60
C ASP A 60 -13.37 1.97 10.06
N MET A 61 -12.61 1.32 10.93
CA MET A 61 -12.87 1.30 12.37
C MET A 61 -12.93 2.72 12.92
N LEU A 62 -11.93 3.58 12.64
CA LEU A 62 -11.90 4.96 13.12
C LEU A 62 -13.11 5.78 12.63
N ARG A 63 -13.52 5.58 11.37
CA ARG A 63 -14.71 6.23 10.81
C ARG A 63 -15.98 5.78 11.53
N GLN A 64 -16.14 4.49 11.81
CA GLN A 64 -17.28 3.95 12.56
C GLN A 64 -17.28 4.42 14.02
N SER A 65 -16.12 4.41 14.67
CA SER A 65 -15.94 4.95 16.03
C SER A 65 -16.39 6.41 16.12
N ARG A 66 -16.08 7.24 15.12
CA ARG A 66 -16.53 8.64 15.08
C ARG A 66 -18.05 8.78 15.11
N VAL A 67 -18.78 7.94 14.36
CA VAL A 67 -20.25 7.93 14.36
C VAL A 67 -20.80 7.53 15.73
N VAL A 68 -20.21 6.51 16.35
CA VAL A 68 -20.62 6.04 17.67
C VAL A 68 -20.34 7.10 18.73
N VAL A 69 -19.15 7.71 18.73
CA VAL A 69 -18.78 8.75 19.69
C VAL A 69 -19.70 9.97 19.56
N GLN A 70 -19.96 10.43 18.33
CA GLN A 70 -20.86 11.58 18.12
C GLN A 70 -22.30 11.31 18.59
N SER A 71 -22.77 10.06 18.51
CA SER A 71 -24.16 9.71 18.86
C SER A 71 -24.35 9.24 20.30
N ARG A 72 -23.31 8.72 20.97
CA ARG A 72 -23.42 8.05 22.28
C ARG A 72 -22.60 8.69 23.40
N VAL A 73 -21.59 9.50 23.07
CA VAL A 73 -20.69 10.10 24.08
C VAL A 73 -21.10 11.56 24.35
N PRO A 74 -21.15 12.00 25.62
CA PRO A 74 -21.38 13.40 25.96
C PRO A 74 -20.40 14.34 25.26
N ALA A 75 -20.88 15.49 24.79
CA ALA A 75 -20.13 16.41 23.92
C ALA A 75 -18.77 16.82 24.51
N ASP A 76 -18.71 17.05 25.82
CA ASP A 76 -17.49 17.40 26.58
C ASP A 76 -16.44 16.29 26.62
N LYS A 77 -16.81 15.04 26.27
CA LYS A 77 -15.93 13.86 26.28
C LYS A 77 -15.62 13.31 24.90
N GLN A 78 -16.29 13.79 23.85
CA GLN A 78 -16.14 13.24 22.50
C GLN A 78 -14.72 13.37 21.95
N GLU A 79 -14.10 14.53 22.10
CA GLU A 79 -12.74 14.78 21.59
C GLU A 79 -11.70 13.89 22.29
N ALA A 80 -11.72 13.87 23.62
CA ALA A 80 -10.82 13.03 24.42
C ALA A 80 -10.99 11.55 24.05
N THR A 81 -12.23 11.07 23.95
CA THR A 81 -12.54 9.69 23.57
C THR A 81 -12.02 9.36 22.17
N MET A 82 -12.22 10.25 21.19
CA MET A 82 -11.70 10.04 19.83
C MET A 82 -10.17 10.04 19.78
N LYS A 83 -9.51 10.87 20.60
CA LYS A 83 -8.06 10.92 20.70
C LYS A 83 -7.50 9.60 21.24
N ASP A 84 -8.09 9.07 22.29
CA ASP A 84 -7.68 7.79 22.88
C ASP A 84 -7.86 6.63 21.89
N ILE A 85 -9.01 6.57 21.20
CA ILE A 85 -9.26 5.56 20.15
C ILE A 85 -8.22 5.68 19.02
N THR A 86 -7.90 6.91 18.59
CA THR A 86 -6.92 7.14 17.53
C THR A 86 -5.50 6.75 17.97
N ALA A 87 -5.15 6.97 19.24
CA ALA A 87 -3.86 6.57 19.80
C ALA A 87 -3.72 5.04 19.83
N GLU A 88 -4.75 4.31 20.27
CA GLU A 88 -4.75 2.85 20.25
C GLU A 88 -4.65 2.29 18.82
N ALA A 89 -5.39 2.87 17.87
CA ALA A 89 -5.31 2.50 16.46
C ALA A 89 -3.90 2.72 15.87
N THR A 90 -3.27 3.85 16.21
CA THR A 90 -1.91 4.19 15.74
C THR A 90 -0.90 3.22 16.31
N LYS A 91 -0.97 2.95 17.62
CA LYS A 91 -0.09 2.00 18.31
C LYS A 91 -0.20 0.60 17.71
N PHE A 92 -1.42 0.14 17.42
CA PHE A 92 -1.64 -1.14 16.75
C PHE A 92 -0.96 -1.19 15.38
N VAL A 93 -1.12 -0.16 14.54
CA VAL A 93 -0.45 -0.09 13.23
C VAL A 93 1.07 -0.10 13.38
N GLU A 94 1.62 0.67 14.31
CA GLU A 94 3.07 0.74 14.55
C GLU A 94 3.66 -0.60 15.01
N GLN A 95 2.92 -1.34 15.84
CA GLN A 95 3.32 -2.67 16.35
C GLN A 95 3.34 -3.73 15.24
N GLU A 96 2.32 -3.75 14.39
CA GLU A 96 2.13 -4.80 13.38
C GLU A 96 2.86 -4.50 12.06
N ALA A 97 3.08 -3.22 11.73
CA ALA A 97 3.65 -2.81 10.45
C ALA A 97 5.04 -3.42 10.14
N PRO A 98 5.99 -3.59 11.08
CA PRO A 98 7.28 -4.22 10.79
C PRO A 98 7.15 -5.68 10.32
N ALA A 99 6.35 -6.49 11.01
CA ALA A 99 6.13 -7.89 10.64
C ALA A 99 5.49 -8.00 9.26
N LEU A 100 4.52 -7.12 8.98
CA LEU A 100 3.83 -7.07 7.70
C LEU A 100 4.75 -6.61 6.55
N ARG A 101 5.63 -5.64 6.79
CA ARG A 101 6.66 -5.23 5.81
C ARG A 101 7.61 -6.39 5.49
N THR A 102 8.12 -7.08 6.51
CA THR A 102 9.01 -8.24 6.32
C THR A 102 8.31 -9.34 5.53
N SER A 103 7.06 -9.68 5.90
CA SER A 103 6.27 -10.70 5.19
C SER A 103 5.99 -10.29 3.74
N THR A 104 5.60 -9.03 3.51
CA THR A 104 5.33 -8.51 2.16
C THR A 104 6.57 -8.53 1.30
N HIS A 105 7.72 -8.11 1.84
CA HIS A 105 8.99 -8.19 1.13
C HIS A 105 9.34 -9.64 0.76
N ALA A 106 9.18 -10.58 1.69
CA ALA A 106 9.41 -12.01 1.40
C ALA A 106 8.46 -12.55 0.31
N ILE A 107 7.19 -12.13 0.31
CA ILE A 107 6.21 -12.49 -0.73
C ILE A 107 6.60 -11.89 -2.09
N VAL A 108 7.02 -10.63 -2.12
CA VAL A 108 7.50 -9.97 -3.34
C VAL A 108 8.69 -10.74 -3.92
N GLN A 109 9.67 -11.10 -3.09
CA GLN A 109 10.85 -11.83 -3.53
C GLN A 109 10.56 -13.28 -3.96
N SER A 110 9.68 -13.98 -3.23
CA SER A 110 9.37 -15.39 -3.52
C SER A 110 8.35 -15.59 -4.64
N SER A 111 7.45 -14.64 -4.88
CA SER A 111 6.31 -14.80 -5.80
C SER A 111 6.33 -13.85 -6.99
N VAL A 112 6.76 -12.60 -6.79
CA VAL A 112 6.72 -11.56 -7.84
C VAL A 112 8.02 -11.50 -8.62
N ALA A 113 9.16 -11.57 -7.95
CA ALA A 113 10.48 -11.54 -8.61
C ALA A 113 10.64 -12.66 -9.67
N PRO A 114 10.27 -13.92 -9.40
CA PRO A 114 10.33 -14.99 -10.41
C PRO A 114 9.36 -14.78 -11.55
N LEU A 115 8.18 -14.21 -11.26
CA LEU A 115 7.18 -13.89 -12.27
C LEU A 115 7.71 -12.85 -13.26
N LEU A 116 8.36 -11.78 -12.77
CA LEU A 116 9.02 -10.80 -13.64
C LEU A 116 10.15 -11.44 -14.46
N ALA A 117 10.98 -12.27 -13.83
CA ALA A 117 12.07 -12.97 -14.51
C ALA A 117 11.58 -13.94 -15.59
N GLN A 118 10.41 -14.55 -15.42
CA GLN A 118 9.81 -15.46 -16.40
C GLN A 118 9.12 -14.71 -17.54
N LYS A 119 8.40 -13.62 -17.24
CA LYS A 119 7.52 -12.94 -18.20
C LYS A 119 8.23 -11.95 -19.11
N PHE A 120 9.39 -11.45 -18.70
CA PHE A 120 10.15 -10.46 -19.45
C PHE A 120 11.53 -10.99 -19.81
N SER A 121 12.03 -10.61 -20.98
CA SER A 121 13.43 -10.78 -21.36
C SER A 121 14.35 -9.82 -20.58
N GLU A 122 15.67 -10.04 -20.67
CA GLU A 122 16.64 -9.13 -20.05
C GLU A 122 16.55 -7.71 -20.66
N ASP A 123 16.41 -7.60 -21.98
CA ASP A 123 16.29 -6.33 -22.68
C ASP A 123 15.01 -5.57 -22.30
N GLU A 124 13.88 -6.25 -22.19
CA GLU A 124 12.61 -5.64 -21.75
C GLU A 124 12.70 -5.16 -20.29
N LEU A 125 13.30 -5.95 -19.39
CA LEU A 125 13.51 -5.52 -18.00
C LEU A 125 14.43 -4.30 -17.92
N LYS A 126 15.45 -4.23 -18.78
CA LYS A 126 16.33 -3.06 -18.88
C LYS A 126 15.60 -1.81 -19.35
N GLN A 127 14.75 -1.94 -20.38
CA GLN A 127 13.91 -0.85 -20.84
C GLN A 127 12.92 -0.41 -19.76
N LEU A 128 12.25 -1.36 -19.11
CA LEU A 128 11.28 -1.08 -18.05
C LEU A 128 11.93 -0.37 -16.86
N ALA A 129 13.08 -0.86 -16.38
CA ALA A 129 13.84 -0.20 -15.32
C ALA A 129 14.21 1.24 -15.72
N GLY A 130 14.69 1.44 -16.96
CA GLY A 130 15.02 2.76 -17.47
C GLY A 130 13.83 3.72 -17.54
N ILE A 131 12.64 3.23 -17.90
CA ILE A 131 11.40 4.03 -17.89
C ILE A 131 11.04 4.42 -16.45
N LEU A 132 11.00 3.47 -15.53
CA LEU A 132 10.62 3.69 -14.13
C LEU A 132 11.61 4.59 -13.36
N GLU A 133 12.87 4.60 -13.77
CA GLU A 133 13.92 5.45 -13.20
C GLU A 133 14.04 6.80 -13.91
N SER A 134 13.25 7.03 -14.96
CA SER A 134 13.37 8.23 -15.78
C SER A 134 13.05 9.49 -14.95
N PRO A 135 14.00 10.42 -14.77
CA PRO A 135 13.71 11.69 -14.10
C PRO A 135 12.73 12.55 -14.90
N VAL A 136 12.66 12.33 -16.22
CA VAL A 136 11.69 13.01 -17.09
C VAL A 136 10.28 12.46 -16.83
N LEU A 137 10.14 11.14 -16.66
CA LEU A 137 8.84 10.55 -16.27
C LEU A 137 8.42 11.06 -14.89
N ALA A 138 9.33 11.05 -13.91
CA ALA A 138 9.04 11.57 -12.58
C ALA A 138 8.60 13.05 -12.63
N LYS A 139 9.30 13.89 -13.40
CA LYS A 139 8.90 15.30 -13.61
C LYS A 139 7.55 15.42 -14.31
N PHE A 140 7.26 14.56 -15.28
CA PHE A 140 5.97 14.54 -15.95
C PHE A 140 4.84 14.23 -14.96
N GLU A 141 5.03 13.23 -14.09
CA GLU A 141 4.04 12.86 -13.07
C GLU A 141 3.76 13.99 -12.08
N THR A 142 4.76 14.79 -11.70
CA THR A 142 4.55 15.92 -10.78
C THR A 142 3.72 17.05 -11.39
N ILE A 143 3.74 17.23 -12.72
CA ILE A 143 2.97 18.28 -13.40
C ILE A 143 1.56 17.83 -13.84
N VAL A 144 1.25 16.52 -13.81
CA VAL A 144 -0.08 16.00 -14.17
C VAL A 144 -1.23 16.65 -13.38
N PRO A 145 -1.15 16.83 -12.04
CA PRO A 145 -2.21 17.50 -11.29
C PRO A 145 -2.44 18.94 -11.73
N GLU A 146 -1.37 19.68 -12.05
CA GLU A 146 -1.46 21.04 -12.56
C GLU A 146 -2.13 21.09 -13.94
N MET A 147 -1.74 20.19 -14.85
CA MET A 147 -2.39 20.08 -16.16
C MET A 147 -3.89 19.77 -16.02
N LYS A 148 -4.26 18.84 -15.13
CA LYS A 148 -5.67 18.53 -14.83
C LYS A 148 -6.42 19.74 -14.27
N ARG A 149 -5.80 20.51 -13.37
CA ARG A 149 -6.37 21.75 -12.83
C ARG A 149 -6.62 22.78 -13.94
N ALA A 150 -5.63 23.00 -14.81
CA ALA A 150 -5.75 23.95 -15.92
C ALA A 150 -6.90 23.58 -16.89
N VAL A 151 -7.06 22.29 -17.19
CA VAL A 151 -8.20 21.79 -17.97
C VAL A 151 -9.52 22.04 -17.23
N GLY A 152 -9.59 21.67 -15.95
CA GLY A 152 -10.81 21.85 -15.13
C GLY A 152 -11.26 23.31 -15.04
N GLU A 153 -10.34 24.23 -14.80
CA GLU A 153 -10.63 25.67 -14.77
C GLU A 153 -11.13 26.21 -16.11
N SER A 154 -10.55 25.73 -17.21
CA SER A 154 -10.96 26.15 -18.56
C SER A 154 -12.35 25.63 -18.92
N VAL A 155 -12.61 24.35 -18.64
CA VAL A 155 -13.95 23.75 -18.83
C VAL A 155 -14.99 24.45 -17.95
N ALA A 156 -14.69 24.74 -16.69
CA ALA A 156 -15.61 25.47 -15.81
C ALA A 156 -15.91 26.88 -16.32
N ARG A 157 -14.90 27.58 -16.83
CA ARG A 157 -15.06 28.92 -17.41
C ARG A 157 -15.94 28.91 -18.66
N GLU A 158 -15.74 27.95 -19.55
CA GLU A 158 -16.44 27.88 -20.84
C GLU A 158 -17.83 27.26 -20.73
N GLN A 159 -18.01 26.24 -19.91
CA GLN A 159 -19.23 25.42 -19.85
C GLN A 159 -20.03 25.64 -18.57
N GLY A 160 -19.50 26.33 -17.57
CA GLY A 160 -20.13 26.49 -16.25
C GLY A 160 -21.52 27.13 -16.34
N ALA A 161 -21.68 28.19 -17.14
CA ALA A 161 -22.96 28.87 -17.32
C ALA A 161 -24.05 27.95 -17.93
N GLN A 162 -23.65 26.99 -18.77
CA GLN A 162 -24.56 26.03 -19.39
C GLN A 162 -24.89 24.85 -18.45
N ILE A 163 -23.93 24.40 -17.63
CA ILE A 163 -24.07 23.21 -16.78
C ILE A 163 -24.73 23.54 -15.43
N GLN A 164 -24.45 24.71 -14.85
CA GLN A 164 -24.94 25.08 -13.51
C GLN A 164 -26.47 24.96 -13.36
N PRO A 165 -27.31 25.44 -14.31
CA PRO A 165 -28.77 25.31 -14.20
C PRO A 165 -29.23 23.84 -14.21
N LYS A 166 -28.60 23.01 -15.04
CA LYS A 166 -28.90 21.57 -15.13
C LYS A 166 -28.54 20.83 -13.84
N MET A 167 -27.47 21.28 -13.17
CA MET A 167 -27.07 20.74 -11.86
C MET A 167 -28.10 21.06 -10.78
N THR A 168 -28.59 22.30 -10.72
CA THR A 168 -29.67 22.68 -9.79
C THR A 168 -30.94 21.88 -10.03
N GLU A 169 -31.32 21.68 -11.30
CA GLU A 169 -32.48 20.85 -11.65
C GLU A 169 -32.31 19.40 -11.15
N LEU A 170 -31.12 18.82 -11.36
CA LEU A 170 -30.80 17.48 -10.86
C LEU A 170 -30.91 17.40 -9.32
N GLN A 171 -30.32 18.36 -8.60
CA GLN A 171 -30.38 18.42 -7.14
C GLN A 171 -31.83 18.43 -6.63
N ASN A 172 -32.71 19.21 -7.27
CA ASN A 172 -34.13 19.26 -6.93
C ASN A 172 -34.81 17.90 -7.15
N ARG A 173 -34.57 17.24 -8.29
CA ARG A 173 -35.15 15.92 -8.57
C ARG A 173 -34.65 14.85 -7.59
N VAL A 174 -33.37 14.89 -7.22
CA VAL A 174 -32.80 13.96 -6.22
C VAL A 174 -33.42 14.22 -4.85
N GLY A 175 -33.50 15.48 -4.41
CA GLY A 175 -34.14 15.84 -3.14
C GLY A 175 -35.60 15.41 -3.05
N LEU A 176 -36.37 15.55 -4.13
CA LEU A 176 -37.75 15.05 -4.20
C LEU A 176 -37.83 13.53 -4.02
N LYS A 177 -36.96 12.78 -4.69
CA LYS A 177 -36.93 11.30 -4.55
C LYS A 177 -36.54 10.87 -3.15
N LEU A 178 -35.58 11.54 -2.52
CA LEU A 178 -35.17 11.26 -1.14
C LEU A 178 -36.31 11.52 -0.14
N ARG A 179 -37.02 12.65 -0.26
CA ARG A 179 -38.19 12.96 0.57
C ARG A 179 -39.30 11.91 0.44
N ALA A 180 -39.65 11.57 -0.80
CA ALA A 180 -40.64 10.53 -1.07
C ALA A 180 -40.26 9.17 -0.45
N ALA A 181 -38.97 8.82 -0.44
CA ALA A 181 -38.48 7.56 0.14
C ALA A 181 -38.55 7.53 1.68
N VAL A 182 -38.50 8.69 2.35
CA VAL A 182 -38.64 8.78 3.81
C VAL A 182 -40.07 9.08 4.27
N GLY A 183 -41.05 9.06 3.34
CA GLY A 183 -42.46 9.28 3.65
C GLY A 183 -42.83 10.75 3.94
N GLN A 184 -42.06 11.71 3.40
CA GLN A 184 -42.42 13.14 3.37
C GLN A 184 -42.76 13.62 1.96
#